data_AF-A0A971C9I5-F1
#
_entry.id   AF-A0A971C9I5-F1
#
_cell.length_a   1.000
_cell.length_b   1.000
_cell.length_c   1.000
_cell.angle_alpha   90.00
_cell.angle_beta   90.00
_cell.angle_gamma   90.00
#
_symmetry.space_group_name_H-M   'P 1'
#
loop_
_entity.id
_entity.type
_entity.pdbx_description
1 polymer ?
#
loop_
_entity_poly.entity_id
_entity_poly.type
_entity_poly.pdbx_seq_one_letter_code
_entity_poly.pdbx_strand_id
1 'polypeptide(L)'
;MKKKLKFINVLLIISFSLIFINILTDVFLPKKKILDNPVNEKEVEKMFLSVMNDYGIKSEWIRKAPKEKKSSDSIIYVTIPKSIPTTEIISDLKLNLSERDAEVISDEIKIDGDARVSVFSGKLLKFEVEMILQDSLNRDRNSIALILEGLNENSGENLLEVLKSSVTSTILLDVNENNIASVKTIKTFGKHYAVVINDDIEGDKYLLETEYTKQRLTDAIRSIFTDFGDASLFFIDENCSVYKSGIYEHVKKEFEKRNIVLHKLGNLINLKDKEKDDINSLFNFYCNNENYKNGFPVLISYEDFMNLQPSIIKYKKKGNEFIYASMILANKELMRN
;
A
#
# COMPACT_ATOMS: atom_id res chain seq x y z
N MET A 1 27.78 -12.81 55.61
CA MET A 1 27.52 -11.39 55.92
C MET A 1 27.99 -10.41 54.84
N LYS A 2 29.28 -10.43 54.43
CA LYS A 2 29.84 -9.46 53.45
C LYS A 2 29.13 -9.40 52.09
N LYS A 3 28.61 -10.51 51.56
CA LYS A 3 27.84 -10.53 50.29
C LYS A 3 26.47 -9.82 50.40
N LYS A 4 25.78 -9.93 51.54
CA LYS A 4 24.49 -9.25 51.78
C LYS A 4 24.69 -7.73 51.93
N LEU A 5 25.74 -7.29 52.62
CA LEU A 5 26.12 -5.88 52.73
C LEU A 5 26.50 -5.25 51.38
N LYS A 6 27.25 -5.98 50.53
CA LYS A 6 27.55 -5.52 49.16
C LYS A 6 26.28 -5.38 48.30
N PHE A 7 25.34 -6.32 48.41
CA PHE A 7 24.07 -6.27 47.68
C PHE A 7 23.20 -5.08 48.10
N ILE A 8 23.10 -4.81 49.41
CA ILE A 8 22.36 -3.65 49.94
C ILE A 8 22.98 -2.33 49.48
N ASN A 9 24.32 -2.23 49.48
CA ASN A 9 24.99 -1.02 49.00
C ASN A 9 24.78 -0.77 47.50
N VAL A 10 24.76 -1.83 46.69
CA VAL A 10 24.46 -1.72 45.25
C VAL A 10 23.02 -1.24 45.03
N LEU A 11 22.06 -1.78 45.78
CA LEU A 11 20.65 -1.34 45.73
C LEU A 11 20.49 0.13 46.14
N LEU A 12 21.19 0.57 47.19
CA LEU A 12 21.17 1.97 47.62
C LEU A 12 21.74 2.90 46.55
N ILE A 13 22.87 2.54 45.93
CA ILE A 13 23.47 3.34 44.86
C ILE A 13 22.52 3.44 43.67
N ILE A 14 21.91 2.33 43.23
CA ILE A 14 20.93 2.33 42.14
C ILE A 14 19.73 3.21 42.48
N SER A 15 19.21 3.13 43.71
CA SER A 15 18.08 3.93 44.15
C SER A 15 18.41 5.42 44.18
N PHE A 16 19.61 5.80 44.66
CA PHE A 16 20.08 7.18 44.62
C PHE A 16 20.32 7.67 43.19
N SER A 17 20.88 6.83 42.31
CA SER A 17 21.03 7.15 40.89
C SER A 17 19.70 7.36 40.20
N LEU A 18 18.68 6.54 40.48
CA LEU A 18 17.33 6.71 39.92
C LEU A 18 16.67 8.01 40.39
N ILE A 19 16.80 8.35 41.68
CA ILE A 19 16.30 9.63 42.20
C ILE A 19 17.02 10.81 41.54
N PHE A 20 18.35 10.72 41.41
CA PHE A 20 19.14 11.76 40.78
C PHE A 20 18.81 11.94 39.30
N ILE A 21 18.61 10.84 38.56
CA ILE A 21 18.12 10.87 37.18
C ILE A 21 16.74 11.52 37.11
N ASN A 22 15.82 11.20 38.03
CA ASN A 22 14.48 11.78 38.04
C ASN A 22 14.50 13.31 38.28
N ILE A 23 15.38 13.78 39.18
CA ILE A 23 15.58 15.21 39.43
C ILE A 23 16.22 15.88 38.20
N LEU A 24 17.22 15.25 37.59
CA LEU A 24 17.84 15.76 36.37
C LEU A 24 16.83 15.85 35.22
N THR A 25 15.94 14.87 35.07
CA THR A 25 14.89 14.93 34.07
C THR A 25 13.92 16.09 34.32
N ASP A 26 13.52 16.35 35.57
CA ASP A 26 12.63 17.49 35.89
C ASP A 26 13.28 18.87 35.69
N VAL A 27 14.60 18.98 35.88
CA VAL A 27 15.34 20.25 35.76
C VAL A 27 15.79 20.53 34.31
N PHE A 28 16.22 19.50 33.59
CA PHE A 28 16.79 19.66 32.24
C PHE A 28 15.82 19.35 31.10
N LEU A 29 14.71 18.63 31.34
CA LEU A 29 13.67 18.54 30.33
C LEU A 29 12.87 19.85 30.32
N PRO A 30 12.69 20.48 29.16
CA PRO A 30 11.80 21.63 29.07
C PRO A 30 10.42 21.22 29.54
N LYS A 31 9.89 21.89 30.58
CA LYS A 31 8.47 21.76 30.97
C LYS A 31 7.64 21.89 29.68
N LYS A 32 6.76 20.91 29.43
CA LYS A 32 5.88 20.84 28.27
C LYS A 32 5.37 22.26 28.00
N LYS A 33 5.77 22.89 26.89
CA LYS A 33 5.29 24.23 26.54
C LYS A 33 3.77 24.18 26.59
N ILE A 34 3.16 24.97 27.46
CA ILE A 34 1.73 25.22 27.40
C ILE A 34 1.56 25.94 26.06
N LEU A 35 1.00 25.24 25.07
CA LEU A 35 0.70 25.83 23.78
C LEU A 35 -0.45 26.81 24.02
N ASP A 36 -0.30 28.09 23.66
CA ASP A 36 -1.33 29.12 23.89
C ASP A 36 -2.56 28.99 22.96
N ASN A 37 -2.83 27.79 22.48
CA ASN A 37 -3.84 27.50 21.48
C ASN A 37 -4.76 26.35 21.95
N PRO A 38 -5.70 26.64 22.88
CA PRO A 38 -6.62 25.65 23.42
C PRO A 38 -7.58 25.15 22.35
N VAL A 39 -7.85 23.86 22.34
CA VAL A 39 -8.82 23.25 21.41
C VAL A 39 -10.23 23.28 21.98
N ASN A 40 -11.21 23.51 21.10
CA ASN A 40 -12.63 23.34 21.45
C ASN A 40 -13.21 22.02 20.93
N GLU A 41 -14.35 21.60 21.48
CA GLU A 41 -15.05 20.33 21.14
C GLU A 41 -15.28 20.19 19.63
N LYS A 42 -15.73 21.26 18.96
CA LYS A 42 -16.06 21.23 17.52
C LYS A 42 -14.82 21.07 16.64
N GLU A 43 -13.70 21.67 17.03
CA GLU A 43 -12.43 21.52 16.33
C GLU A 43 -11.90 20.10 16.43
N VAL A 44 -11.89 19.55 17.65
CA VAL A 44 -11.46 18.16 17.87
C VAL A 44 -12.37 17.19 17.13
N GLU A 45 -13.70 17.41 17.17
CA GLU A 45 -14.64 16.59 16.42
C GLU A 45 -14.38 16.68 14.90
N LYS A 46 -14.17 17.88 14.35
CA LYS A 46 -13.86 18.04 12.92
C LYS A 46 -12.57 17.32 12.53
N MET A 47 -11.52 17.41 13.36
CA MET A 47 -10.26 16.70 13.14
C MET A 47 -10.46 15.19 13.22
N PHE A 48 -11.20 14.71 14.22
CA PHE A 48 -11.55 13.31 14.38
C PHE A 48 -12.30 12.77 13.16
N LEU A 49 -13.34 13.46 12.70
CA LEU A 49 -14.10 13.09 11.50
C LEU A 49 -13.22 13.10 10.24
N SER A 50 -12.27 14.03 10.14
CA SER A 50 -11.29 14.03 9.05
C SER A 50 -10.40 12.79 9.09
N VAL A 51 -9.87 12.42 10.26
CA VAL A 51 -9.09 11.19 10.44
C VAL A 51 -9.93 9.97 10.07
N MET A 52 -11.18 9.87 10.54
CA MET A 52 -12.09 8.77 10.21
C MET A 52 -12.28 8.63 8.69
N ASN A 53 -12.46 9.76 7.99
CA ASN A 53 -12.60 9.77 6.54
C ASN A 53 -11.32 9.32 5.80
N ASP A 54 -10.13 9.61 6.34
CA ASP A 54 -8.86 9.15 5.78
C ASP A 54 -8.68 7.63 5.88
N TYR A 55 -9.31 7.00 6.87
CA TYR A 55 -9.40 5.54 6.99
C TYR A 55 -10.59 4.93 6.24
N GLY A 56 -11.39 5.77 5.57
CA GLY A 56 -12.56 5.34 4.82
C GLY A 56 -13.73 4.88 5.70
N ILE A 57 -13.78 5.30 6.97
CA ILE A 57 -14.87 5.03 7.90
C ILE A 57 -16.10 5.84 7.46
N LYS A 58 -17.22 5.15 7.26
CA LYS A 58 -18.47 5.76 6.79
C LYS A 58 -19.15 6.53 7.93
N SER A 59 -19.86 7.61 7.60
CA SER A 59 -20.64 8.38 8.56
C SER A 59 -21.71 7.55 9.28
N GLU A 60 -22.29 6.56 8.62
CA GLU A 60 -23.27 5.63 9.20
C GLU A 60 -22.68 4.73 10.31
N TRP A 61 -21.35 4.60 10.37
CA TRP A 61 -20.63 3.87 11.42
C TRP A 61 -20.29 4.75 12.62
N ILE A 62 -20.63 6.03 12.58
CA ILE A 62 -20.38 7.01 13.63
C ILE A 62 -21.72 7.39 14.26
N ARG A 63 -21.88 7.10 15.56
CA ARG A 63 -23.10 7.39 16.32
C ARG A 63 -22.77 8.30 17.48
N LYS A 64 -23.53 9.38 17.65
CA LYS A 64 -23.41 10.25 18.83
C LYS A 64 -24.46 9.85 19.85
N ALA A 65 -24.06 9.60 21.08
CA ALA A 65 -25.03 9.47 22.17
C ALA A 65 -25.55 10.85 22.58
N PRO A 66 -26.86 10.97 22.89
CA PRO A 66 -27.42 12.21 23.43
C PRO A 66 -26.80 12.52 24.80
N LYS A 67 -26.53 13.80 25.09
CA LYS A 67 -25.99 14.25 26.39
C LYS A 67 -26.98 13.87 27.51
N GLU A 68 -26.54 13.06 28.46
CA GLU A 68 -27.32 12.85 29.68
C GLU A 68 -27.26 14.11 30.55
N LYS A 69 -28.39 14.53 31.13
CA LYS A 69 -28.57 15.82 31.84
C LYS A 69 -27.66 16.02 33.08
N LYS A 70 -26.75 15.11 33.41
CA LYS A 70 -25.90 15.15 34.62
C LYS A 70 -24.38 15.01 34.39
N SER A 71 -23.91 14.65 33.18
CA SER A 71 -22.49 14.78 32.79
C SER A 71 -22.42 15.57 31.50
N SER A 72 -21.47 16.51 31.39
CA SER A 72 -21.49 17.54 30.35
C SER A 72 -21.09 17.05 28.94
N ASP A 73 -20.74 15.79 28.78
CA ASP A 73 -19.91 15.38 27.64
C ASP A 73 -20.63 14.31 26.81
N SER A 74 -20.90 14.62 25.54
CA SER A 74 -21.46 13.66 24.57
C SER A 74 -20.37 12.71 24.11
N ILE A 75 -20.57 11.41 24.31
CA ILE A 75 -19.67 10.37 23.79
C ILE A 75 -20.02 10.04 22.35
N ILE A 76 -18.99 9.92 21.50
CA ILE A 76 -19.12 9.39 20.14
C ILE A 76 -18.77 7.90 20.16
N TYR A 77 -19.57 7.08 19.51
CA TYR A 77 -19.30 5.67 19.26
C TYR A 77 -18.96 5.50 17.79
N VAL A 78 -17.83 4.86 17.49
CA VAL A 78 -17.42 4.55 16.12
C VAL A 78 -17.16 3.07 15.98
N THR A 79 -17.85 2.46 15.02
CA THR A 79 -17.61 1.07 14.63
C THR A 79 -16.49 1.03 13.59
N ILE A 80 -15.47 0.23 13.84
CA ILE A 80 -14.25 0.15 13.01
C ILE A 80 -14.08 -1.28 12.48
N PRO A 81 -13.82 -1.47 11.17
CA PRO A 81 -13.40 -2.76 10.64
C PRO A 81 -12.15 -3.28 11.35
N LYS A 82 -12.11 -4.57 11.71
CA LYS A 82 -10.91 -5.20 12.30
C LYS A 82 -9.65 -5.11 11.44
N SER A 83 -9.81 -4.89 10.13
CA SER A 83 -8.68 -4.64 9.22
C SER A 83 -7.94 -3.33 9.49
N ILE A 84 -8.47 -2.42 10.33
CA ILE A 84 -7.86 -1.14 10.67
C ILE A 84 -7.41 -1.18 12.13
N PRO A 85 -6.11 -1.06 12.42
CA PRO A 85 -5.64 -0.92 13.79
C PRO A 85 -6.12 0.40 14.41
N THR A 86 -6.78 0.32 15.57
CA THR A 86 -7.20 1.51 16.33
C THR A 86 -6.02 2.37 16.76
N THR A 87 -4.86 1.76 16.99
CA THR A 87 -3.61 2.43 17.33
C THR A 87 -3.13 3.41 16.24
N GLU A 88 -3.31 3.07 14.96
CA GLU A 88 -2.94 3.97 13.86
C GLU A 88 -3.85 5.20 13.83
N ILE A 89 -5.17 5.01 14.01
CA ILE A 89 -6.14 6.09 14.13
C ILE A 89 -5.78 7.04 15.27
N ILE A 90 -5.44 6.49 16.44
CA ILE A 90 -5.04 7.26 17.63
C ILE A 90 -3.76 8.05 17.35
N SER A 91 -2.78 7.42 16.68
CA SER A 91 -1.53 8.07 16.31
C SER A 91 -1.78 9.27 15.40
N ASP A 92 -2.62 9.13 14.38
CA ASP A 92 -2.93 10.22 13.46
C ASP A 92 -3.73 11.34 14.10
N LEU A 93 -4.65 11.01 15.01
CA LEU A 93 -5.35 12.00 15.81
C LEU A 93 -4.36 12.80 16.70
N LYS A 94 -3.41 12.11 17.33
CA LYS A 94 -2.34 12.74 18.13
C LYS A 94 -1.46 13.65 17.28
N LEU A 95 -1.06 13.20 16.09
CA LEU A 95 -0.25 14.00 15.17
C LEU A 95 -0.97 15.28 14.75
N ASN A 96 -2.26 15.19 14.38
CA ASN A 96 -3.07 16.35 13.98
C ASN A 96 -3.31 17.35 15.13
N LEU A 97 -3.20 16.92 16.38
CA LEU A 97 -3.36 17.75 17.58
C LEU A 97 -2.03 18.20 18.21
N SER A 98 -0.89 17.75 17.68
CA SER A 98 0.43 17.91 18.31
C SER A 98 0.88 19.37 18.48
N GLU A 99 0.39 20.28 17.63
CA GLU A 99 0.67 21.72 17.69
C GLU A 99 -0.36 22.52 18.50
N ARG A 100 -1.29 21.85 19.20
CA ARG A 100 -2.34 22.47 20.00
C ARG A 100 -2.21 22.13 21.49
N ASP A 101 -2.86 22.89 22.36
CA ASP A 101 -3.05 22.48 23.76
C ASP A 101 -4.11 21.39 23.84
N ALA A 102 -3.69 20.18 23.48
CA ALA A 102 -4.49 18.97 23.48
C ALA A 102 -3.68 17.81 24.05
N GLU A 103 -4.23 17.13 25.05
CA GLU A 103 -3.73 15.87 25.57
C GLU A 103 -4.67 14.75 25.17
N VAL A 104 -4.14 13.77 24.42
CA VAL A 104 -4.90 12.61 23.95
C VAL A 104 -4.54 11.41 24.81
N ILE A 105 -5.48 10.96 25.63
CA ILE A 105 -5.38 9.76 26.47
C ILE A 105 -6.16 8.64 25.78
N SER A 106 -5.61 7.43 25.79
CA SER A 106 -6.25 6.26 25.19
C SER A 106 -6.19 5.08 26.14
N ASP A 107 -7.34 4.47 26.40
CA ASP A 107 -7.48 3.27 27.21
C ASP A 107 -7.99 2.12 26.35
N GLU A 108 -7.33 0.97 26.45
CA GLU A 108 -7.80 -0.27 25.82
C GLU A 108 -8.88 -0.87 26.72
N ILE A 109 -10.11 -0.95 26.20
CA ILE A 109 -11.28 -1.49 26.92
C ILE A 109 -11.26 -3.02 26.89
N LYS A 110 -10.75 -3.58 25.79
CA LYS A 110 -10.64 -5.01 25.57
C LYS A 110 -9.35 -5.31 24.80
N ILE A 111 -8.62 -6.35 25.24
CA ILE A 111 -7.42 -6.83 24.58
C ILE A 111 -7.70 -7.05 23.09
N ASP A 112 -6.88 -6.43 22.25
CA ASP A 112 -6.91 -6.52 20.79
C ASP A 112 -8.22 -5.99 20.16
N GLY A 113 -8.84 -4.94 20.71
CA GLY A 113 -9.86 -4.29 19.91
C GLY A 113 -10.38 -2.94 20.35
N ASP A 114 -11.20 -2.92 21.39
CA ASP A 114 -12.00 -1.74 21.69
C ASP A 114 -11.16 -0.71 22.44
N ALA A 115 -11.25 0.54 22.03
CA ALA A 115 -10.43 1.61 22.59
C ALA A 115 -11.28 2.83 22.92
N ARG A 116 -11.09 3.39 24.11
CA ARG A 116 -11.60 4.70 24.48
C ARG A 116 -10.52 5.74 24.26
N VAL A 117 -10.87 6.85 23.65
CA VAL A 117 -9.96 7.98 23.44
C VAL A 117 -10.62 9.24 23.98
N SER A 118 -9.90 9.91 24.87
CA SER A 118 -10.35 11.14 25.53
C SER A 118 -9.34 12.25 25.23
N VAL A 119 -9.83 13.39 24.75
CA VAL A 119 -9.01 14.56 24.42
C VAL A 119 -9.30 15.68 25.41
N PHE A 120 -8.25 16.15 26.08
CA PHE A 120 -8.30 17.20 27.08
C PHE A 120 -7.59 18.46 26.59
N SER A 121 -8.07 19.63 27.01
CA SER A 121 -7.30 20.88 26.96
C SER A 121 -7.19 21.41 28.38
N GLY A 122 -5.96 21.52 28.88
CA GLY A 122 -5.69 21.61 30.32
C GLY A 122 -6.32 20.44 31.09
N LYS A 123 -7.28 20.73 31.97
CA LYS A 123 -8.00 19.73 32.80
C LYS A 123 -9.43 19.45 32.32
N LEU A 124 -9.83 20.05 31.21
CA LEU A 124 -11.21 19.95 30.71
C LEU A 124 -11.27 18.92 29.59
N LEU A 125 -12.14 17.92 29.76
CA LEU A 125 -12.50 16.99 28.69
C LEU A 125 -13.18 17.79 27.57
N LYS A 126 -12.69 17.64 26.34
CA LYS A 126 -13.23 18.32 25.15
C LYS A 126 -13.91 17.35 24.20
N PHE A 127 -13.50 16.10 24.21
CA PHE A 127 -13.97 15.10 23.27
C PHE A 127 -13.72 13.71 23.83
N GLU A 128 -14.69 12.82 23.68
CA GLU A 128 -14.55 11.42 24.05
C GLU A 128 -15.17 10.53 22.96
N VAL A 129 -14.43 9.51 22.58
CA VAL A 129 -14.86 8.52 21.60
C VAL A 129 -14.56 7.11 22.08
N GLU A 130 -15.50 6.21 21.83
CA GLU A 130 -15.33 4.78 21.96
C GLU A 130 -15.30 4.14 20.58
N MET A 131 -14.18 3.50 20.28
CA MET A 131 -13.92 2.78 19.04
C MET A 131 -14.16 1.30 19.27
N ILE A 132 -15.12 0.73 18.54
CA ILE A 132 -15.57 -0.66 18.69
C ILE A 132 -15.15 -1.44 17.44
N LEU A 133 -14.31 -2.46 17.59
CA LEU A 133 -13.92 -3.30 16.47
C LEU A 133 -15.03 -4.28 16.08
N GLN A 134 -15.27 -4.41 14.78
CA GLN A 134 -16.26 -5.34 14.25
C GLN A 134 -15.73 -6.13 13.04
N ASP A 135 -15.64 -7.46 13.19
CA ASP A 135 -15.13 -8.39 12.17
C ASP A 135 -16.03 -8.48 10.93
N SER A 136 -17.34 -8.30 11.10
CA SER A 136 -18.30 -8.38 9.99
C SER A 136 -18.31 -7.14 9.08
N LEU A 137 -17.58 -6.09 9.45
CA LEU A 137 -17.53 -4.85 8.69
C LEU A 137 -16.46 -4.98 7.60
N ASN A 138 -16.87 -5.06 6.34
CA ASN A 138 -15.93 -5.04 5.22
C ASN A 138 -15.90 -3.67 4.55
N ARG A 139 -14.70 -3.22 4.16
CA ARG A 139 -14.52 -1.96 3.43
C ARG A 139 -14.73 -2.25 1.95
N ASP A 140 -15.85 -1.77 1.41
CA ASP A 140 -16.13 -1.84 -0.02
C ASP A 140 -15.23 -0.85 -0.78
N ARG A 141 -14.09 -1.33 -1.27
CA ARG A 141 -13.02 -0.55 -1.92
C ARG A 141 -12.42 -1.33 -3.08
N ASN A 142 -11.75 -0.62 -3.97
CA ASN A 142 -11.25 -1.19 -5.22
C ASN A 142 -9.95 -1.98 -4.98
N SER A 143 -9.79 -3.03 -5.77
CA SER A 143 -8.51 -3.73 -5.93
C SER A 143 -7.69 -3.12 -7.06
N ILE A 144 -6.41 -2.88 -6.83
CA ILE A 144 -5.53 -2.19 -7.77
C ILE A 144 -4.34 -3.10 -8.04
N ALA A 145 -4.04 -3.37 -9.30
CA ALA A 145 -2.80 -4.04 -9.67
C ALA A 145 -1.87 -3.08 -10.38
N LEU A 146 -0.74 -2.77 -9.76
CA LEU A 146 0.30 -1.93 -10.35
C LEU A 146 1.26 -2.80 -11.15
N ILE A 147 1.39 -2.49 -12.44
CA ILE A 147 2.35 -3.09 -13.36
C ILE A 147 3.41 -2.03 -13.66
N LEU A 148 4.63 -2.27 -13.19
CA LEU A 148 5.71 -1.29 -13.21
C LEU A 148 6.66 -1.54 -14.37
N GLU A 149 6.86 -0.55 -15.22
CA GLU A 149 7.82 -0.57 -16.32
C GLU A 149 9.09 0.25 -15.99
N GLY A 150 10.19 -0.02 -16.71
CA GLY A 150 11.45 0.73 -16.56
C GLY A 150 12.42 0.18 -15.50
N LEU A 151 12.18 -1.05 -15.03
CA LEU A 151 12.98 -1.71 -13.99
C LEU A 151 13.79 -2.89 -14.56
N ASN A 152 14.73 -2.59 -15.45
CA ASN A 152 15.64 -3.57 -16.05
C ASN A 152 16.93 -3.75 -15.22
N GLU A 153 17.88 -4.54 -15.71
CA GLU A 153 19.15 -4.83 -15.01
C GLU A 153 19.97 -3.56 -14.69
N ASN A 154 19.90 -2.54 -15.55
CA ASN A 154 20.61 -1.28 -15.34
C ASN A 154 19.96 -0.42 -14.24
N SER A 155 18.73 -0.75 -13.82
CA SER A 155 17.98 -0.03 -12.79
C SER A 155 18.30 -0.52 -11.37
N GLY A 156 19.45 -1.18 -11.13
CA GLY A 156 19.75 -1.96 -9.91
C GLY A 156 19.25 -1.38 -8.58
N GLU A 157 19.53 -0.12 -8.26
CA GLU A 157 19.04 0.51 -7.03
C GLU A 157 17.52 0.72 -7.02
N ASN A 158 16.96 1.22 -8.12
CA ASN A 158 15.52 1.44 -8.31
C ASN A 158 14.73 0.12 -8.22
N LEU A 159 15.25 -0.96 -8.81
CA LEU A 159 14.65 -2.29 -8.72
C LEU A 159 14.62 -2.77 -7.26
N LEU A 160 15.73 -2.63 -6.53
CA LEU A 160 15.78 -3.02 -5.12
C LEU A 160 14.86 -2.19 -4.23
N GLU A 161 14.69 -0.90 -4.51
CA GLU A 161 13.74 -0.04 -3.81
C GLU A 161 12.30 -0.54 -3.98
N VAL A 162 11.89 -0.85 -5.20
CA VAL A 162 10.56 -1.41 -5.50
C VAL A 162 10.37 -2.78 -4.86
N LEU A 163 11.38 -3.67 -4.94
CA LEU A 163 11.30 -5.01 -4.36
C LEU A 163 11.18 -4.99 -2.83
N LYS A 164 11.73 -3.97 -2.15
CA LYS A 164 11.59 -3.77 -0.70
C LYS A 164 10.28 -3.08 -0.30
N SER A 165 9.54 -2.52 -1.25
CA SER A 165 8.28 -1.84 -0.96
C SER A 165 7.23 -2.81 -0.39
N SER A 166 6.43 -2.27 0.55
CA SER A 166 5.26 -2.95 1.12
C SER A 166 4.02 -2.89 0.21
N VAL A 167 4.13 -2.20 -0.93
CA VAL A 167 3.09 -2.14 -1.95
C VAL A 167 3.24 -3.34 -2.86
N THR A 168 2.15 -4.08 -3.06
CA THR A 168 2.12 -5.19 -4.01
C THR A 168 2.13 -4.63 -5.43
N SER A 169 3.11 -5.06 -6.22
CA SER A 169 3.25 -4.69 -7.63
C SER A 169 3.81 -5.86 -8.43
N THR A 170 3.57 -5.81 -9.74
CA THR A 170 4.13 -6.72 -10.74
C THR A 170 5.12 -5.94 -11.58
N ILE A 171 6.34 -6.45 -11.75
CA ILE A 171 7.36 -5.78 -12.58
C ILE A 171 7.21 -6.26 -14.02
N LEU A 172 7.10 -5.34 -14.97
CA LEU A 172 7.05 -5.63 -16.40
C LEU A 172 8.45 -5.59 -16.99
N LEU A 173 8.85 -6.66 -17.66
CA LEU A 173 10.14 -6.78 -18.32
C LEU A 173 9.96 -7.06 -19.82
N ASP A 174 10.81 -6.47 -20.64
CA ASP A 174 10.95 -6.89 -22.02
C ASP A 174 11.62 -8.27 -22.10
N VAL A 175 11.30 -9.02 -23.14
CA VAL A 175 11.90 -10.33 -23.40
C VAL A 175 13.31 -10.14 -23.98
N ASN A 176 14.26 -9.81 -23.11
CA ASN A 176 15.66 -9.51 -23.45
C ASN A 176 16.66 -10.24 -22.55
N GLU A 177 17.85 -10.57 -23.07
CA GLU A 177 18.86 -11.31 -22.30
C GLU A 177 19.35 -10.55 -21.07
N ASN A 178 19.46 -9.22 -21.16
CA ASN A 178 19.81 -8.34 -20.04
C ASN A 178 18.81 -8.47 -18.86
N ASN A 179 17.54 -8.82 -19.11
CA ASN A 179 16.54 -8.93 -18.06
C ASN A 179 16.62 -10.25 -17.26
N ILE A 180 17.45 -11.22 -17.68
CA ILE A 180 17.58 -12.52 -16.98
C ILE A 180 18.11 -12.33 -15.54
N ALA A 181 19.04 -11.40 -15.34
CA ALA A 181 19.57 -11.09 -14.01
C ALA A 181 18.49 -10.48 -13.09
N SER A 182 17.67 -9.58 -13.65
CA SER A 182 16.51 -8.99 -12.96
C SER A 182 15.49 -10.06 -12.57
N VAL A 183 15.17 -11.01 -13.47
CA VAL A 183 14.28 -12.14 -13.16
C VAL A 183 14.75 -12.93 -11.94
N LYS A 184 16.04 -13.28 -11.86
CA LYS A 184 16.61 -13.99 -10.69
C LYS A 184 16.47 -13.17 -9.41
N THR A 185 16.71 -11.87 -9.49
CA THR A 185 16.62 -10.94 -8.35
C THR A 185 15.17 -10.83 -7.86
N ILE A 186 14.23 -10.61 -8.76
CA ILE A 186 12.79 -10.51 -8.45
C ILE A 186 12.29 -11.79 -7.75
N LYS A 187 12.67 -12.96 -8.28
CA LYS A 187 12.34 -14.26 -7.67
C LYS A 187 12.93 -14.43 -6.27
N THR A 188 14.16 -13.98 -6.05
CA THR A 188 14.82 -14.06 -4.73
C THR A 188 14.06 -13.24 -3.66
N PHE A 189 13.43 -12.13 -4.06
CA PHE A 189 12.58 -11.32 -3.19
C PHE A 189 11.14 -11.86 -3.07
N GLY A 190 10.79 -12.97 -3.74
CA GLY A 190 9.44 -13.53 -3.74
C GLY A 190 8.40 -12.62 -4.40
N LYS A 191 8.83 -11.73 -5.31
CA LYS A 191 7.95 -10.81 -6.04
C LYS A 191 7.59 -11.38 -7.41
N HIS A 192 6.52 -10.85 -8.00
CA HIS A 192 6.02 -11.30 -9.29
C HIS A 192 6.52 -10.40 -10.41
N TYR A 193 6.81 -11.00 -11.57
CA TYR A 193 7.06 -10.27 -12.81
C TYR A 193 6.11 -10.73 -13.91
N ALA A 194 5.95 -9.87 -14.89
CA ALA A 194 5.30 -10.13 -16.16
C ALA A 194 6.30 -9.84 -17.27
N VAL A 195 6.07 -10.39 -18.45
CA VAL A 195 6.88 -10.08 -19.63
C VAL A 195 6.03 -9.52 -20.75
N VAL A 196 6.61 -8.63 -21.56
CA VAL A 196 5.98 -8.08 -22.76
C VAL A 196 6.74 -8.48 -24.01
N ILE A 197 6.00 -8.91 -25.03
CA ILE A 197 6.49 -9.15 -26.37
C ILE A 197 6.23 -7.88 -27.19
N ASN A 198 7.30 -7.22 -27.60
CA ASN A 198 7.31 -6.00 -28.42
C ASN A 198 8.37 -6.11 -29.52
N ASP A 199 8.60 -5.02 -30.26
CA ASP A 199 9.63 -4.96 -31.32
C ASP A 199 11.05 -4.65 -30.75
N ASP A 200 11.17 -4.33 -29.47
CA ASP A 200 12.43 -3.94 -28.81
C ASP A 200 13.21 -5.16 -28.27
N ILE A 201 13.05 -6.32 -28.92
CA ILE A 201 13.77 -7.55 -28.57
C ILE A 201 15.19 -7.49 -29.14
N GLU A 202 16.18 -7.45 -28.25
CA GLU A 202 17.59 -7.44 -28.59
C GLU A 202 18.14 -8.86 -28.81
N GLY A 203 18.80 -9.06 -29.95
CA GLY A 203 19.50 -10.29 -30.29
C GLY A 203 18.60 -11.43 -30.81
N ASP A 204 19.22 -12.41 -31.45
CA ASP A 204 18.50 -13.43 -32.24
C ASP A 204 17.73 -14.48 -31.40
N LYS A 205 18.02 -14.59 -30.09
CA LYS A 205 17.57 -15.72 -29.27
C LYS A 205 16.04 -15.72 -29.07
N TYR A 206 15.47 -14.55 -28.81
CA TYR A 206 14.04 -14.38 -28.54
C TYR A 206 13.30 -13.68 -29.68
N LEU A 207 14.03 -13.17 -30.66
CA LEU A 207 13.51 -12.33 -31.73
C LEU A 207 12.40 -13.05 -32.52
N LEU A 208 11.29 -12.35 -32.70
CA LEU A 208 10.11 -12.80 -33.43
C LEU A 208 9.92 -11.88 -34.64
N GLU A 209 10.42 -12.27 -35.79
CA GLU A 209 10.26 -11.53 -37.04
C GLU A 209 9.23 -12.18 -37.98
N THR A 210 8.57 -11.37 -38.80
CA THR A 210 7.51 -11.83 -39.70
C THR A 210 8.03 -12.71 -40.83
N GLU A 211 9.30 -12.55 -41.17
CA GLU A 211 10.06 -13.25 -42.20
C GLU A 211 10.53 -14.63 -41.73
N TYR A 212 10.48 -14.90 -40.42
CA TYR A 212 10.98 -16.14 -39.86
C TYR A 212 10.09 -17.33 -40.23
N THR A 213 10.74 -18.46 -40.49
CA THR A 213 10.04 -19.73 -40.66
C THR A 213 9.28 -20.10 -39.38
N LYS A 214 8.18 -20.84 -39.49
CA LYS A 214 7.42 -21.33 -38.32
C LYS A 214 8.29 -22.10 -37.33
N GLN A 215 9.28 -22.85 -37.83
CA GLN A 215 10.21 -23.57 -36.98
C GLN A 215 11.07 -22.60 -36.16
N ARG A 216 11.65 -21.59 -36.81
CA ARG A 216 12.44 -20.55 -36.14
C ARG A 216 11.63 -19.80 -35.08
N LEU A 217 10.40 -19.40 -35.40
CA LEU A 217 9.48 -18.78 -34.44
C LEU A 217 9.19 -19.69 -33.25
N THR A 218 8.98 -20.98 -33.49
CA THR A 218 8.74 -21.97 -32.43
C THR A 218 9.96 -22.12 -31.51
N ASP A 219 11.17 -22.09 -32.06
CA ASP A 219 12.40 -22.20 -31.29
C ASP A 219 12.71 -20.92 -30.49
N ALA A 220 12.42 -19.74 -31.04
CA ALA A 220 12.46 -18.48 -30.31
C ALA A 220 11.49 -18.50 -29.12
N ILE A 221 10.23 -18.87 -29.36
CA ILE A 221 9.21 -19.00 -28.31
C ILE A 221 9.62 -20.03 -27.22
N ARG A 222 10.22 -21.16 -27.60
CA ARG A 222 10.79 -22.11 -26.62
C ARG A 222 11.88 -21.48 -25.76
N SER A 223 12.72 -20.64 -26.36
CA SER A 223 13.77 -19.92 -25.65
C SER A 223 13.17 -18.92 -24.66
N ILE A 224 12.13 -18.17 -25.06
CA ILE A 224 11.37 -17.29 -24.16
C ILE A 224 10.86 -18.07 -22.95
N PHE A 225 10.23 -19.23 -23.15
CA PHE A 225 9.74 -20.04 -22.03
C PHE A 225 10.83 -20.65 -21.17
N THR A 226 12.01 -20.90 -21.73
CA THR A 226 13.14 -21.43 -20.96
C THR A 226 13.61 -20.41 -19.93
N ASP A 227 13.68 -19.14 -20.31
CA ASP A 227 14.25 -18.09 -19.46
C ASP A 227 13.18 -17.30 -18.66
N PHE A 228 11.98 -17.17 -19.22
CA PHE A 228 10.87 -16.39 -18.66
C PHE A 228 9.63 -17.22 -18.31
N GLY A 229 9.69 -18.55 -18.36
CA GLY A 229 8.53 -19.44 -18.14
C GLY A 229 7.80 -19.27 -16.80
N ASP A 230 8.48 -18.75 -15.77
CA ASP A 230 7.88 -18.47 -14.46
C ASP A 230 7.20 -17.09 -14.37
N ALA A 231 7.09 -16.35 -15.49
CA ALA A 231 6.40 -15.07 -15.49
C ALA A 231 4.93 -15.28 -15.10
N SER A 232 4.43 -14.40 -14.23
CA SER A 232 3.04 -14.47 -13.76
C SER A 232 2.02 -14.12 -14.85
N LEU A 233 2.45 -13.35 -15.85
CA LEU A 233 1.65 -12.90 -16.99
C LEU A 233 2.55 -12.71 -18.21
N PHE A 234 1.98 -12.94 -19.38
CA PHE A 234 2.60 -12.60 -20.66
C PHE A 234 1.72 -11.59 -21.39
N PHE A 235 2.33 -10.49 -21.80
CA PHE A 235 1.70 -9.43 -22.57
C PHE A 235 2.23 -9.41 -24.01
N ILE A 236 1.40 -8.93 -24.93
CA ILE A 236 1.83 -8.52 -26.26
C ILE A 236 1.44 -7.07 -26.51
N ASP A 237 2.39 -6.30 -27.03
CA ASP A 237 2.13 -4.95 -27.52
C ASP A 237 1.36 -5.05 -28.85
N GLU A 238 0.19 -4.43 -28.90
CA GLU A 238 -0.64 -4.41 -30.10
C GLU A 238 -0.04 -3.56 -31.23
N ASN A 239 0.96 -2.74 -30.91
CA ASN A 239 1.68 -1.94 -31.86
C ASN A 239 2.83 -2.68 -32.54
N CYS A 240 3.24 -3.85 -32.04
CA CYS A 240 4.40 -4.56 -32.57
C CYS A 240 4.12 -5.24 -33.92
N SER A 241 5.20 -5.45 -34.68
CA SER A 241 5.18 -6.10 -36.00
C SER A 241 4.55 -7.50 -35.94
N VAL A 242 4.88 -8.29 -34.91
CA VAL A 242 4.35 -9.63 -34.68
C VAL A 242 2.83 -9.59 -34.61
N TYR A 243 2.27 -8.78 -33.71
CA TYR A 243 0.82 -8.71 -33.48
C TYR A 243 0.04 -8.27 -34.72
N LYS A 244 0.59 -7.33 -35.49
CA LYS A 244 -0.03 -6.80 -36.71
C LYS A 244 0.05 -7.74 -37.92
N SER A 245 0.81 -8.83 -37.82
CA SER A 245 1.10 -9.73 -38.94
C SER A 245 0.29 -11.03 -38.90
N GLY A 246 0.36 -11.79 -40.00
CA GLY A 246 -0.23 -13.12 -40.07
C GLY A 246 0.47 -14.18 -39.20
N ILE A 247 1.68 -13.90 -38.67
CA ILE A 247 2.40 -14.85 -37.79
C ILE A 247 1.86 -14.83 -36.35
N TYR A 248 1.13 -13.78 -35.94
CA TYR A 248 0.58 -13.68 -34.59
C TYR A 248 -0.27 -14.90 -34.20
N GLU A 249 -1.08 -15.42 -35.13
CA GLU A 249 -1.92 -16.59 -34.88
C GLU A 249 -1.08 -17.85 -34.57
N HIS A 250 0.09 -17.98 -35.19
CA HIS A 250 1.04 -19.05 -34.87
C HIS A 250 1.66 -18.83 -33.49
N VAL A 251 2.10 -17.60 -33.19
CA VAL A 251 2.66 -17.23 -31.88
C VAL A 251 1.64 -17.51 -30.77
N LYS A 252 0.42 -17.00 -30.89
CA LYS A 252 -0.68 -17.22 -29.95
C LYS A 252 -0.94 -18.70 -29.68
N LYS A 253 -1.01 -19.53 -30.73
CA LYS A 253 -1.18 -20.98 -30.60
C LYS A 253 -0.03 -21.65 -29.84
N GLU A 254 1.22 -21.21 -30.03
CA GLU A 254 2.36 -21.74 -29.28
C GLU A 254 2.29 -21.40 -27.78
N PHE A 255 1.77 -20.22 -27.42
CA PHE A 255 1.49 -19.86 -26.03
C PHE A 255 0.32 -20.68 -25.45
N GLU A 256 -0.77 -20.81 -26.20
CA GLU A 256 -1.96 -21.58 -25.79
C GLU A 256 -1.67 -23.06 -25.55
N LYS A 257 -0.77 -23.68 -26.35
CA LYS A 257 -0.30 -25.06 -26.14
C LYS A 257 0.32 -25.31 -24.76
N ARG A 258 0.75 -24.24 -24.08
CA ARG A 258 1.35 -24.27 -22.74
C ARG A 258 0.40 -23.72 -21.67
N ASN A 259 -0.88 -23.54 -22.00
CA ASN A 259 -1.90 -22.94 -21.14
C ASN A 259 -1.57 -21.50 -20.71
N ILE A 260 -0.89 -20.74 -21.56
CA ILE A 260 -0.53 -19.35 -21.31
C ILE A 260 -1.37 -18.46 -22.23
N VAL A 261 -2.05 -17.49 -21.63
CA VAL A 261 -2.81 -16.47 -22.37
C VAL A 261 -1.90 -15.27 -22.64
N LEU A 262 -1.84 -14.85 -23.90
CA LEU A 262 -1.22 -13.57 -24.27
C LEU A 262 -2.25 -12.45 -24.06
N HIS A 263 -2.03 -11.64 -23.02
CA HIS A 263 -2.86 -10.48 -22.75
C HIS A 263 -2.40 -9.29 -23.60
N LYS A 264 -3.34 -8.50 -24.09
CA LYS A 264 -3.01 -7.26 -24.81
C LYS A 264 -2.58 -6.18 -23.84
N LEU A 265 -1.48 -5.49 -24.13
CA LEU A 265 -0.98 -4.41 -23.28
C LEU A 265 -1.96 -3.23 -23.20
N GLY A 266 -2.68 -2.92 -24.29
CA GLY A 266 -3.68 -1.84 -24.33
C GLY A 266 -4.95 -2.11 -23.53
N ASN A 267 -5.13 -3.33 -22.98
CA ASN A 267 -6.20 -3.59 -22.01
C ASN A 267 -5.89 -3.03 -20.61
N LEU A 268 -4.65 -2.58 -20.37
CA LEU A 268 -4.23 -1.97 -19.12
C LEU A 268 -4.60 -0.49 -19.09
N ILE A 269 -4.92 0.04 -17.91
CA ILE A 269 -5.03 1.50 -17.75
C ILE A 269 -3.62 2.08 -17.82
N ASN A 270 -3.33 2.82 -18.89
CA ASN A 270 -2.02 3.41 -19.09
C ASN A 270 -1.94 4.79 -18.39
N LEU A 271 -1.06 4.89 -17.39
CA LEU A 271 -0.72 6.15 -16.71
C LEU A 271 0.66 6.69 -17.10
N LYS A 272 1.40 6.02 -17.99
CA LYS A 272 2.72 6.47 -18.46
C LYS A 272 2.61 7.74 -19.31
N ASP A 273 3.72 8.49 -19.37
CA ASP A 273 3.95 9.62 -20.27
C ASP A 273 2.89 10.74 -20.15
N LYS A 274 2.38 10.94 -18.94
CA LYS A 274 1.38 11.97 -18.62
C LYS A 274 1.99 13.00 -17.67
N GLU A 275 1.44 14.20 -17.65
CA GLU A 275 1.85 15.20 -16.67
C GLU A 275 1.52 14.73 -15.25
N LYS A 276 2.35 15.11 -14.27
CA LYS A 276 2.25 14.63 -12.89
C LYS A 276 0.87 14.85 -12.25
N ASP A 277 0.25 15.99 -12.53
CA ASP A 277 -1.07 16.32 -11.99
C ASP A 277 -2.19 15.49 -12.65
N ASP A 278 -2.02 15.16 -13.93
CA ASP A 278 -2.93 14.26 -14.65
C ASP A 278 -2.83 12.83 -14.14
N ILE A 279 -1.60 12.35 -13.87
CA ILE A 279 -1.37 11.01 -13.29
C ILE A 279 -2.06 10.89 -11.95
N ASN A 280 -1.88 11.87 -11.06
CA ASN A 280 -2.55 11.88 -9.77
C ASN A 280 -4.08 11.93 -9.92
N SER A 281 -4.59 12.78 -10.82
CA SER A 281 -6.02 12.92 -11.05
C SER A 281 -6.66 11.65 -11.59
N LEU A 282 -6.03 11.00 -12.57
CA LEU A 282 -6.49 9.73 -13.13
C LEU A 282 -6.40 8.60 -12.11
N PHE A 283 -5.29 8.48 -11.39
CA PHE A 283 -5.14 7.48 -10.33
C PHE A 283 -6.23 7.65 -9.27
N ASN A 284 -6.47 8.89 -8.82
CA ASN A 284 -7.56 9.22 -7.90
C ASN A 284 -8.93 8.81 -8.46
N PHE A 285 -9.19 9.09 -9.74
CA PHE A 285 -10.45 8.72 -10.39
C PHE A 285 -10.68 7.21 -10.33
N TYR A 286 -9.69 6.41 -10.74
CA TYR A 286 -9.84 4.95 -10.75
C TYR A 286 -9.95 4.34 -9.34
N CYS A 287 -9.24 4.89 -8.35
CA CYS A 287 -9.33 4.43 -6.96
C CYS A 287 -10.72 4.66 -6.32
N ASN A 288 -11.47 5.67 -6.78
CA ASN A 288 -12.78 6.00 -6.20
C ASN A 288 -13.97 5.52 -7.05
N ASN A 289 -13.73 5.05 -8.28
CA ASN A 289 -14.80 4.70 -9.19
C ASN A 289 -15.33 3.29 -8.94
N GLU A 290 -16.61 3.19 -8.58
CA GLU A 290 -17.27 1.93 -8.20
C GLU A 290 -17.34 0.90 -9.32
N ASN A 291 -17.22 1.31 -10.58
CA ASN A 291 -17.17 0.38 -11.72
C ASN A 291 -15.94 -0.53 -11.69
N TYR A 292 -14.93 -0.21 -10.87
CA TYR A 292 -13.69 -0.97 -10.75
C TYR A 292 -13.56 -1.74 -9.43
N LYS A 293 -14.67 -2.03 -8.74
CA LYS A 293 -14.66 -2.85 -7.52
C LYS A 293 -13.99 -4.23 -7.70
N ASN A 294 -14.22 -4.88 -8.85
CA ASN A 294 -13.58 -6.15 -9.22
C ASN A 294 -12.09 -6.02 -9.61
N GLY A 295 -11.58 -4.80 -9.52
CA GLY A 295 -10.19 -4.45 -9.71
C GLY A 295 -9.79 -4.11 -11.13
N PHE A 296 -8.70 -3.36 -11.22
CA PHE A 296 -8.17 -2.85 -12.47
C PHE A 296 -6.63 -2.88 -12.47
N PRO A 297 -6.02 -3.37 -13.57
CA PRO A 297 -4.58 -3.31 -13.72
C PRO A 297 -4.17 -1.98 -14.36
N VAL A 298 -3.10 -1.39 -13.81
CA VAL A 298 -2.56 -0.09 -14.19
C VAL A 298 -1.12 -0.27 -14.63
N LEU A 299 -0.79 0.19 -15.83
CA LEU A 299 0.57 0.29 -16.32
C LEU A 299 1.14 1.67 -15.95
N ILE A 300 2.30 1.68 -15.31
CA ILE A 300 2.94 2.89 -14.80
C ILE A 300 4.46 2.77 -14.88
N SER A 301 5.15 3.88 -15.10
CA SER A 301 6.61 3.92 -15.05
C SER A 301 7.11 3.86 -13.60
N TYR A 302 8.38 3.50 -13.40
CA TYR A 302 9.03 3.61 -12.10
C TYR A 302 8.94 5.02 -11.50
N GLU A 303 9.25 6.05 -12.30
CA GLU A 303 9.25 7.44 -11.83
C GLU A 303 7.86 7.90 -11.36
N ASP A 304 6.82 7.53 -12.11
CA ASP A 304 5.44 7.85 -11.77
C ASP A 304 4.97 7.07 -10.55
N PHE A 305 5.41 5.82 -10.38
CA PHE A 305 5.16 5.04 -9.17
C PHE A 305 5.76 5.72 -7.93
N MET A 306 6.97 6.28 -8.04
CA MET A 306 7.59 7.03 -6.96
C MET A 306 6.81 8.34 -6.67
N ASN A 307 6.38 9.04 -7.71
CA ASN A 307 5.53 10.23 -7.57
C ASN A 307 4.17 9.93 -6.94
N LEU A 308 3.60 8.75 -7.17
CA LEU A 308 2.31 8.32 -6.64
C LEU A 308 2.36 7.75 -5.23
N GLN A 309 3.54 7.56 -4.61
CA GLN A 309 3.64 6.99 -3.25
C GLN A 309 2.69 7.64 -2.22
N PRO A 310 2.58 8.98 -2.13
CA PRO A 310 1.64 9.61 -1.20
C PRO A 310 0.19 9.22 -1.46
N SER A 311 -0.20 9.17 -2.73
CA SER A 311 -1.55 8.76 -3.16
C SER A 311 -1.80 7.28 -2.90
N ILE A 312 -0.83 6.40 -3.17
CA ILE A 312 -0.90 4.96 -2.90
C ILE A 312 -1.11 4.71 -1.40
N ILE A 313 -0.31 5.34 -0.54
CA ILE A 313 -0.43 5.22 0.92
C ILE A 313 -1.80 5.70 1.38
N LYS A 314 -2.26 6.85 0.88
CA LYS A 314 -3.59 7.39 1.17
C LYS A 314 -4.71 6.40 0.80
N TYR A 315 -4.67 5.78 -0.37
CA TYR A 315 -5.72 4.85 -0.78
C TYR A 315 -5.64 3.50 -0.10
N LYS A 316 -4.43 3.01 0.23
CA LYS A 316 -4.22 1.82 1.08
C LYS A 316 -4.86 2.04 2.45
N LYS A 317 -4.63 3.20 3.05
CA LYS A 317 -5.24 3.63 4.32
C LYS A 317 -6.76 3.67 4.25
N LYS A 318 -7.32 4.22 3.16
CA LYS A 318 -8.78 4.20 2.88
C LYS A 318 -9.38 2.82 2.61
N GLY A 319 -8.53 1.82 2.42
CA GLY A 319 -8.91 0.41 2.28
C GLY A 319 -8.87 -0.16 0.88
N ASN A 320 -8.31 0.54 -0.09
CA ASN A 320 -8.02 -0.07 -1.39
C ASN A 320 -6.93 -1.12 -1.23
N GLU A 321 -7.10 -2.23 -1.94
CA GLU A 321 -6.18 -3.35 -1.87
C GLU A 321 -5.23 -3.29 -3.05
N PHE A 322 -3.93 -3.41 -2.78
CA PHE A 322 -2.93 -3.54 -3.83
C PHE A 322 -2.59 -5.02 -3.97
N ILE A 323 -2.90 -5.59 -5.14
CA ILE A 323 -2.79 -7.02 -5.43
C ILE A 323 -2.02 -7.26 -6.71
N TYR A 324 -1.61 -8.51 -6.97
CA TYR A 324 -0.92 -8.85 -8.20
C TYR A 324 -1.85 -8.81 -9.42
N ALA A 325 -1.32 -8.39 -10.56
CA ALA A 325 -2.10 -8.30 -11.81
C ALA A 325 -2.69 -9.64 -12.25
N SER A 326 -2.00 -10.75 -11.98
CA SER A 326 -2.48 -12.10 -12.29
C SER A 326 -3.79 -12.43 -11.59
N MET A 327 -4.02 -11.91 -10.37
CA MET A 327 -5.27 -12.14 -9.64
C MET A 327 -6.47 -11.44 -10.29
N ILE A 328 -6.26 -10.24 -10.85
CA ILE A 328 -7.32 -9.49 -11.52
C ILE A 328 -7.64 -10.08 -12.89
N LEU A 329 -6.59 -10.40 -13.67
CA LEU A 329 -6.77 -10.89 -15.04
C LEU A 329 -7.34 -12.30 -15.10
N ALA A 330 -6.93 -13.21 -14.19
CA ALA A 330 -7.51 -14.55 -14.11
C ALA A 330 -9.01 -14.52 -13.77
N ASN A 331 -9.43 -13.63 -12.85
CA ASN A 331 -10.85 -13.48 -12.50
C ASN A 331 -11.69 -12.96 -13.66
N LYS A 332 -11.15 -12.05 -14.49
CA LYS A 332 -11.86 -11.55 -15.68
C LYS A 332 -12.07 -12.63 -16.74
N GLU A 333 -11.18 -13.62 -16.82
CA GLU A 333 -11.33 -14.74 -17.73
C GLU A 333 -12.38 -15.73 -17.24
N LEU A 334 -12.41 -16.02 -15.94
CA LEU A 334 -13.46 -16.85 -15.33
C LEU A 334 -14.87 -16.27 -15.49
N MET A 335 -15.03 -14.93 -15.55
CA MET A 335 -16.34 -14.30 -15.78
C MET A 335 -16.75 -14.24 -17.26
N ARG A 336 -15.85 -14.52 -18.20
CA ARG A 336 -16.13 -14.48 -19.65
C ARG A 336 -16.48 -15.84 -20.24
N ASN A 337 -16.12 -16.92 -19.54
CA ASN A 337 -16.50 -18.30 -19.85
C ASN A 337 -17.74 -18.69 -19.04
#